data_AF-A0A938HBA5-F1
#
_entry.id   AF-A0A938HBA5-F1
#
_cell.length_a   1.000
_cell.length_b   1.000
_cell.length_c   1.000
_cell.angle_alpha   90.00
_cell.angle_beta   90.00
_cell.angle_gamma   90.00
#
_symmetry.space_group_name_H-M   'P 1'
#
loop_
_entity.id
_entity.type
_entity.pdbx_description
1 polymer ?
#
loop_
_entity_poly.entity_id
_entity_poly.type
_entity_poly.pdbx_seq_one_letter_code
_entity_poly.pdbx_strand_id
1 'polypeptide(L)'
;QKVVIIDPGNTTFLEQEVVNKQDFIRENDDIIDKQIILDPGDSNVLRQGQIVPMRKVRDENSALKRRDMKPVDFARAMPATSQPLLQGITRASLGTKSFVSAASFQETTKVLNEAAIAGKVDELLGLKENVIVGHLIPAGTGVRAYEKIVVGSMEEYQRLMASKEEFETEESVILD
;
A
#
# COMPACT_ATOMS: atom_id res chain seq x y z
N GLN A 1 -16.53 -2.98 -0.36
CA GLN A 1 -17.26 -3.15 0.92
C GLN A 1 -16.60 -2.27 1.97
N LYS A 2 -17.37 -1.59 2.81
CA LYS A 2 -16.82 -0.76 3.90
C LYS A 2 -17.00 -1.46 5.24
N VAL A 3 -16.14 -1.13 6.19
CA VAL A 3 -16.21 -1.58 7.58
C VAL A 3 -16.18 -0.36 8.49
N VAL A 4 -16.75 -0.48 9.67
CA VAL A 4 -16.61 0.54 10.72
C VAL A 4 -15.74 -0.03 11.83
N ILE A 5 -14.76 0.75 12.26
CA ILE A 5 -13.82 0.37 13.30
C ILE A 5 -14.52 0.45 14.66
N ILE A 6 -14.49 -0.65 15.41
CA ILE A 6 -14.99 -0.74 16.79
C ILE A 6 -13.85 -0.43 17.76
N ASP A 7 -12.70 -1.04 17.53
CA ASP A 7 -11.50 -0.84 18.34
C ASP A 7 -10.31 -0.65 17.40
N PRO A 8 -9.61 0.50 17.45
CA PRO A 8 -8.45 0.74 16.60
C PRO A 8 -7.20 -0.05 17.00
N GLY A 9 -7.14 -0.60 18.23
CA GLY A 9 -5.94 -1.30 18.71
C GLY A 9 -4.68 -0.41 18.62
N ASN A 10 -3.62 -0.92 18.00
CA ASN A 10 -2.37 -0.20 17.75
C ASN A 10 -2.20 0.25 16.28
N THR A 11 -3.29 0.33 15.53
CA THR A 11 -3.29 0.80 14.13
C THR A 11 -3.43 2.31 14.04
N THR A 12 -3.36 2.85 12.82
CA THR A 12 -3.57 4.28 12.55
C THR A 12 -5.05 4.70 12.57
N PHE A 13 -5.99 3.76 12.64
CA PHE A 13 -7.42 4.05 12.54
C PHE A 13 -7.98 4.78 13.77
N LEU A 14 -9.09 5.49 13.57
CA LEU A 14 -9.87 6.09 14.65
C LEU A 14 -11.10 5.24 14.99
N GLU A 15 -11.56 5.36 16.24
CA GLU A 15 -12.80 4.71 16.68
C GLU A 15 -14.00 5.25 15.87
N GLN A 16 -14.91 4.34 15.47
CA GLN A 16 -16.08 4.64 14.63
C GLN A 16 -15.77 5.15 13.22
N GLU A 17 -14.50 5.12 12.80
CA GLU A 17 -14.12 5.49 11.44
C GLU A 17 -14.66 4.48 10.42
N VAL A 18 -15.14 4.98 9.27
CA VAL A 18 -15.63 4.16 8.18
C VAL A 18 -14.56 4.03 7.10
N VAL A 19 -13.95 2.86 7.01
CA VAL A 19 -12.83 2.58 6.11
C VAL A 19 -13.18 1.53 5.06
N ASN A 20 -12.40 1.47 3.98
CA ASN A 20 -12.53 0.39 3.01
C ASN A 20 -12.03 -0.92 3.62
N LYS A 21 -12.74 -2.01 3.38
CA LYS A 21 -12.33 -3.35 3.85
C LYS A 21 -10.92 -3.74 3.42
N GLN A 22 -10.50 -3.38 2.21
CA GLN A 22 -9.16 -3.73 1.70
C GLN A 22 -8.06 -2.96 2.44
N ASP A 23 -8.27 -1.66 2.70
CA ASP A 23 -7.31 -0.85 3.45
C ASP A 23 -7.22 -1.34 4.90
N PHE A 24 -8.36 -1.68 5.51
CA PHE A 24 -8.42 -2.28 6.84
C PHE A 24 -7.63 -3.59 6.94
N ILE A 25 -7.83 -4.51 5.99
CA ILE A 25 -7.10 -5.79 5.98
C ILE A 25 -5.60 -5.55 5.85
N ARG A 26 -5.19 -4.67 4.93
CA ARG A 26 -3.76 -4.37 4.71
C ARG A 26 -3.09 -3.82 5.97
N GLU A 27 -3.70 -2.83 6.63
CA GLU A 27 -3.14 -2.23 7.85
C GLU A 27 -3.06 -3.27 8.98
N ASN A 28 -4.07 -4.13 9.12
CA ASN A 28 -4.07 -5.18 10.12
C ASN A 28 -3.00 -6.24 9.85
N ASP A 29 -2.84 -6.67 8.60
CA ASP A 29 -1.80 -7.61 8.18
C ASP A 29 -0.40 -7.03 8.46
N ASP A 30 -0.22 -5.72 8.27
CA ASP A 30 1.04 -5.06 8.59
C ASP A 30 1.34 -5.00 10.10
N ILE A 31 0.33 -5.05 10.97
CA ILE A 31 0.48 -4.92 12.43
C ILE A 31 0.55 -6.30 13.12
N ILE A 32 -0.09 -7.33 12.58
CA ILE A 32 -0.32 -8.63 13.24
C ILE A 32 0.95 -9.35 13.74
N ASP A 33 2.07 -9.14 13.03
CA ASP A 33 3.38 -9.75 13.30
C ASP A 33 4.36 -8.82 14.04
N LYS A 34 3.96 -7.57 14.29
CA LYS A 34 4.80 -6.59 14.97
C LYS A 34 4.61 -6.65 16.49
N GLN A 35 5.60 -6.14 17.19
CA GLN A 35 5.65 -6.03 18.64
C GLN A 35 5.69 -4.56 19.03
N ILE A 36 5.00 -4.21 20.11
CA ILE A 36 5.08 -2.90 20.75
C ILE A 36 6.07 -2.98 21.92
N ILE A 37 6.95 -1.99 22.00
CA ILE A 37 7.94 -1.90 23.09
C ILE A 37 7.29 -1.27 24.32
N LEU A 38 7.25 -2.02 25.42
CA LEU A 38 6.73 -1.53 26.71
C LEU A 38 7.81 -0.81 27.49
N ASP A 39 9.01 -1.37 27.54
CA ASP A 39 10.18 -0.75 28.18
C ASP A 39 11.43 -1.00 27.32
N PRO A 40 12.10 0.06 26.82
CA PRO A 40 13.33 -0.08 26.04
C PRO A 40 14.54 -0.60 26.83
N GLY A 41 14.47 -0.65 28.17
CA GLY A 41 15.61 -1.07 29.00
C GLY A 41 16.83 -0.17 28.77
N ASP A 42 17.97 -0.78 28.43
CA ASP A 42 19.22 -0.07 28.13
C ASP A 42 19.50 0.08 26.60
N SER A 43 18.50 -0.16 25.74
CA SER A 43 18.64 0.04 24.29
C SER A 43 18.64 1.52 23.92
N ASN A 44 19.59 1.94 23.08
CA ASN A 44 19.59 3.27 22.46
C ASN A 44 18.86 3.32 21.11
N VAL A 45 18.49 2.15 20.57
CA VAL A 45 17.89 2.02 19.23
C VAL A 45 16.37 2.01 19.31
N LEU A 46 15.82 1.35 20.33
CA LEU A 46 14.39 1.16 20.52
C LEU A 46 13.84 2.16 21.53
N ARG A 47 12.63 2.66 21.28
CA ARG A 47 11.93 3.60 22.19
C ARG A 47 10.62 3.00 22.68
N GLN A 48 10.20 3.39 23.88
CA GLN A 48 8.90 3.04 24.43
C GLN A 48 7.76 3.43 23.47
N GLY A 49 6.79 2.54 23.28
CA GLY A 49 5.63 2.73 22.41
C GLY A 49 5.91 2.50 20.92
N GLN A 50 7.15 2.22 20.53
CA GLN A 50 7.48 1.97 19.13
C GLN A 50 7.00 0.57 18.70
N ILE A 51 6.39 0.50 17.50
CA ILE A 51 5.95 -0.76 16.89
C ILE A 51 7.02 -1.24 15.91
N VAL A 52 7.58 -2.42 16.17
CA VAL A 52 8.71 -2.97 15.40
C VAL A 52 8.49 -4.44 15.05
N PRO A 53 9.03 -4.93 13.92
CA PRO A 53 9.00 -6.34 13.60
C PRO A 53 9.80 -7.15 14.62
N MET A 54 9.33 -8.36 14.93
CA MET A 54 9.95 -9.26 15.92
C MET A 54 11.44 -9.51 15.65
N ARG A 55 11.86 -9.52 14.38
CA ARG A 55 13.27 -9.68 14.01
C ARG A 55 14.16 -8.60 14.62
N LYS A 56 13.76 -7.32 14.53
CA LYS A 56 14.55 -6.20 15.08
C LYS A 56 14.70 -6.29 16.60
N VAL A 57 13.62 -6.65 17.30
CA VAL A 57 13.64 -6.84 18.76
C VAL A 57 14.59 -7.96 19.15
N ARG A 58 14.58 -9.07 18.41
CA ARG A 58 15.47 -10.20 18.65
C ARG A 58 16.94 -9.82 18.44
N ASP A 59 17.25 -9.14 17.33
CA ASP A 59 18.60 -8.72 16.99
C ASP A 59 19.19 -7.79 18.08
N GLU A 60 18.39 -6.83 18.55
CA GLU A 60 18.78 -5.90 19.62
C GLU A 60 18.92 -6.60 20.98
N ASN A 61 17.98 -7.46 21.35
CA ASN A 61 18.06 -8.23 22.60
C ASN A 61 19.27 -9.17 22.62
N SER A 62 19.66 -9.74 21.47
CA SER A 62 20.90 -10.52 21.35
C SER A 62 22.16 -9.65 21.48
N ALA A 63 22.11 -8.37 21.12
CA ALA A 63 23.22 -7.43 21.32
C ALA A 63 23.34 -6.97 22.78
N LEU A 64 22.21 -6.66 23.43
CA LEU A 64 22.16 -6.26 24.85
C LEU A 64 22.62 -7.39 25.77
N LYS A 65 22.16 -8.63 25.51
CA LYS A 65 22.60 -9.81 26.27
C LYS A 65 24.11 -10.08 26.16
N ARG A 66 24.74 -9.75 25.02
CA ARG A 66 26.20 -9.86 24.84
C ARG A 66 26.98 -8.79 25.62
N ARG A 67 26.32 -7.71 26.00
CA ARG A 67 26.91 -6.59 26.76
C ARG A 67 26.48 -6.61 28.24
N ASP A 68 25.83 -7.69 28.70
CA ASP A 68 25.26 -7.83 30.04
C ASP A 68 24.30 -6.68 30.45
N MET A 69 23.61 -6.10 29.47
CA MET A 69 22.64 -5.01 29.66
C MET A 69 21.21 -5.56 29.80
N LYS A 70 20.29 -4.75 30.37
CA LYS A 70 18.91 -5.17 30.51
C LYS A 70 18.23 -5.32 29.14
N PRO A 71 17.59 -6.47 28.86
CA PRO A 71 16.88 -6.68 27.62
C PRO A 71 15.61 -5.81 27.56
N VAL A 72 15.10 -5.62 26.34
CA VAL A 72 13.89 -4.86 26.05
C VAL A 72 12.66 -5.70 26.39
N ASP A 73 11.69 -5.10 27.10
CA ASP A 73 10.37 -5.68 27.32
C ASP A 73 9.41 -5.27 26.20
N PHE A 74 8.72 -6.26 25.64
CA PHE A 74 7.84 -6.09 24.48
C PHE A 74 6.57 -6.93 24.62
N ALA A 75 5.50 -6.46 23.97
CA ALA A 75 4.22 -7.16 23.86
C ALA A 75 3.79 -7.24 22.39
N ARG A 76 2.86 -8.14 22.07
CA ARG A 76 2.31 -8.25 20.71
C ARG A 76 1.46 -7.02 20.40
N ALA A 77 1.66 -6.43 19.22
CA ALA A 77 0.79 -5.34 18.77
C ALA A 77 -0.63 -5.88 18.50
N MET A 78 -1.65 -5.12 18.92
CA MET A 78 -3.04 -5.50 18.74
C MET A 78 -3.57 -4.94 17.40
N PRO A 79 -4.08 -5.77 16.49
CA PRO A 79 -4.72 -5.29 15.26
C PRO A 79 -6.08 -4.64 15.57
N ALA A 80 -6.59 -3.84 14.64
CA ALA A 80 -7.90 -3.21 14.78
C ALA A 80 -9.04 -4.23 14.61
N THR A 81 -10.14 -4.02 15.33
CA THR A 81 -11.38 -4.79 15.19
C THR A 81 -12.43 -3.96 14.47
N SER A 82 -13.10 -4.55 13.48
CA SER A 82 -14.14 -3.87 12.70
C SER A 82 -15.38 -4.73 12.53
N GLN A 83 -16.50 -4.07 12.25
CA GLN A 83 -17.74 -4.73 11.81
C GLN A 83 -18.09 -4.32 10.37
N PRO A 84 -18.69 -5.23 9.58
CA PRO A 84 -19.13 -4.91 8.24
C PRO A 84 -20.24 -3.85 8.27
N LEU A 85 -20.05 -2.78 7.50
CA LEU A 85 -21.05 -1.72 7.36
C LEU A 85 -21.89 -1.97 6.10
N LEU A 86 -23.17 -2.28 6.29
CA LEU A 86 -24.12 -2.40 5.18
C LEU A 86 -24.61 -1.01 4.76
N GLN A 87 -24.39 -0.66 3.50
CA GLN A 87 -24.85 0.59 2.90
C GLN A 87 -25.67 0.27 1.65
N GLY A 88 -26.74 1.05 1.42
CA GLY A 88 -27.46 0.99 0.15
C GLY A 88 -26.59 1.46 -1.03
N ILE A 89 -26.99 1.11 -2.25
CA ILE A 89 -26.21 1.39 -3.48
C ILE A 89 -25.87 2.88 -3.65
N THR A 90 -26.81 3.78 -3.30
CA THR A 90 -26.64 5.23 -3.39
C THR A 90 -25.54 5.71 -2.44
N ARG A 91 -25.63 5.35 -1.16
CA ARG A 91 -24.66 5.77 -0.14
C ARG A 91 -23.28 5.15 -0.36
N ALA A 92 -23.24 3.91 -0.83
CA ALA A 92 -21.99 3.25 -1.19
C ALA A 92 -21.29 3.93 -2.38
N SER A 93 -22.06 4.39 -3.38
CA SER A 93 -21.54 5.04 -4.60
C SER A 93 -21.03 6.47 -4.34
N LEU A 94 -21.66 7.21 -3.44
CA LEU A 94 -21.19 8.54 -3.03
C LEU A 94 -19.91 8.48 -2.19
N GLY A 95 -19.65 7.36 -1.53
CA GLY A 95 -18.50 7.16 -0.66
C GLY A 95 -17.24 6.59 -1.34
N THR A 96 -17.13 6.63 -2.67
CA THR A 96 -15.94 6.16 -3.38
C THR A 96 -14.72 7.04 -3.08
N LYS A 97 -13.50 6.50 -3.24
CA LYS A 97 -12.26 7.28 -3.02
C LYS A 97 -12.10 8.41 -4.02
N SER A 98 -12.43 8.14 -5.29
CA SER A 98 -12.48 9.15 -6.33
C SER A 98 -13.67 10.07 -6.14
N PHE A 99 -13.37 11.37 -6.07
CA PHE A 99 -14.40 12.40 -6.06
C PHE A 99 -14.95 12.62 -7.47
N VAL A 100 -14.17 12.39 -8.54
CA VAL A 100 -14.64 12.50 -9.93
C VAL A 100 -15.72 11.46 -10.21
N SER A 101 -15.48 10.21 -9.80
CA SER A 101 -16.48 9.14 -9.91
C SER A 101 -17.67 9.32 -8.96
N ALA A 102 -17.47 9.91 -7.77
CA ALA A 102 -18.58 10.18 -6.85
C ALA A 102 -19.49 11.31 -7.37
N ALA A 103 -18.89 12.40 -7.87
CA ALA A 103 -19.59 13.59 -8.36
C ALA A 103 -20.43 13.30 -9.60
N SER A 104 -20.06 12.30 -10.41
CA SER A 104 -20.79 11.89 -11.61
C SER A 104 -22.05 11.08 -11.32
N PHE A 105 -22.24 10.59 -10.09
CA PHE A 105 -23.41 9.78 -9.73
C PHE A 105 -24.59 10.67 -9.33
N GLN A 106 -24.48 11.37 -8.18
CA GLN A 106 -25.47 12.28 -7.61
C GLN A 106 -24.77 13.30 -6.69
N GLU A 107 -25.49 14.31 -6.19
CA GLU A 107 -24.98 15.30 -5.21
C GLU A 107 -23.69 16.03 -5.65
N THR A 108 -23.54 16.31 -6.95
CA THR A 108 -22.31 16.85 -7.57
C THR A 108 -21.74 18.07 -6.85
N THR A 109 -22.59 19.03 -6.46
CA THR A 109 -22.15 20.27 -5.78
C THR A 109 -21.54 20.01 -4.41
N LYS A 110 -22.11 19.08 -3.64
CA LYS A 110 -21.62 18.70 -2.31
C LYS A 110 -20.30 17.96 -2.40
N VAL A 111 -20.20 16.98 -3.30
CA VAL A 111 -18.97 16.18 -3.49
C VAL A 111 -17.81 17.07 -3.92
N LEU A 112 -18.02 18.00 -4.86
CA LEU A 112 -16.97 18.91 -5.33
C LEU A 112 -16.54 19.91 -4.25
N ASN A 113 -17.48 20.41 -3.43
CA ASN A 113 -17.15 21.32 -2.33
C ASN A 113 -16.30 20.61 -1.25
N GLU A 114 -16.70 19.41 -0.83
CA GLU A 114 -15.92 18.60 0.12
C GLU A 114 -14.52 18.28 -0.41
N ALA A 115 -14.40 17.95 -1.71
CA ALA A 115 -13.11 17.70 -2.35
C ALA A 115 -12.23 18.96 -2.41
N ALA A 116 -12.80 20.12 -2.71
CA ALA A 116 -12.08 21.40 -2.76
C ALA A 116 -11.59 21.83 -1.36
N ILE A 117 -12.44 21.71 -0.34
CA ILE A 117 -12.07 22.05 1.06
C ILE A 117 -10.94 21.14 1.56
N ALA A 118 -11.02 19.84 1.25
CA ALA A 118 -10.00 18.88 1.67
C ALA A 118 -8.76 18.85 0.76
N GLY A 119 -8.74 19.58 -0.35
CA GLY A 119 -7.65 19.57 -1.33
C GLY A 119 -7.41 18.18 -1.93
N LYS A 120 -8.47 17.38 -2.15
CA LYS A 120 -8.34 16.01 -2.64
C LYS A 120 -7.84 15.97 -4.08
N VAL A 121 -6.90 15.06 -4.34
CA VAL A 121 -6.40 14.75 -5.69
C VAL A 121 -6.95 13.38 -6.11
N ASP A 122 -7.40 13.29 -7.35
CA ASP A 122 -7.88 12.03 -7.93
C ASP A 122 -6.75 11.35 -8.71
N GLU A 123 -6.44 10.09 -8.36
CA GLU A 123 -5.35 9.33 -8.97
C GLU A 123 -5.78 8.55 -10.23
N LEU A 124 -7.05 8.64 -10.64
CA LEU A 124 -7.59 7.98 -11.83
C LEU A 124 -7.29 6.47 -11.88
N LEU A 125 -7.45 5.78 -10.75
CA LEU A 125 -7.21 4.34 -10.64
C LEU A 125 -8.44 3.50 -11.01
N GLY A 126 -9.61 4.12 -11.03
CA GLY A 126 -10.90 3.49 -11.28
C GLY A 126 -11.33 3.52 -12.76
N LEU A 127 -12.33 2.70 -13.08
CA LEU A 127 -12.89 2.65 -14.43
C LEU A 127 -13.63 3.95 -14.79
N LYS A 128 -14.52 4.43 -13.91
CA LYS A 128 -15.38 5.59 -14.17
C LYS A 128 -14.58 6.88 -14.33
N GLU A 129 -13.59 7.08 -13.46
CA GLU A 129 -12.66 8.21 -13.53
C GLU A 129 -12.04 8.35 -14.92
N ASN A 130 -11.44 7.27 -15.42
CA ASN A 130 -10.78 7.27 -16.73
C ASN A 130 -11.77 7.49 -17.88
N VAL A 131 -12.97 6.91 -17.81
CA VAL A 131 -14.02 7.17 -18.82
C VAL A 131 -14.44 8.64 -18.85
N ILE A 132 -14.59 9.28 -17.70
CA ILE A 132 -15.01 10.69 -17.60
C ILE A 132 -13.94 11.63 -18.17
N VAL A 133 -12.67 11.36 -17.87
CA VAL A 133 -11.55 12.18 -18.35
C VAL A 133 -11.18 11.86 -19.80
N GLY A 134 -11.57 10.70 -20.32
CA GLY A 134 -11.24 10.24 -21.67
C GLY A 134 -9.88 9.53 -21.78
N HIS A 135 -9.38 8.98 -20.68
CA HIS A 135 -8.19 8.12 -20.65
C HIS A 135 -8.56 6.66 -20.91
N LEU A 136 -7.55 5.85 -21.26
CA LEU A 136 -7.72 4.41 -21.41
C LEU A 136 -8.12 3.81 -20.05
N ILE A 137 -9.19 3.01 -20.03
CA ILE A 137 -9.67 2.39 -18.80
C ILE A 137 -8.68 1.34 -18.29
N PRO A 138 -8.50 1.17 -16.96
CA PRO A 138 -7.60 0.19 -16.37
C PRO A 138 -8.17 -1.25 -16.40
N ALA A 139 -8.68 -1.67 -17.56
CA ALA A 139 -9.21 -3.00 -17.82
C ALA A 139 -8.92 -3.43 -19.27
N GLY A 140 -8.86 -4.74 -19.50
CA GLY A 140 -8.53 -5.29 -20.83
C GLY A 140 -7.12 -4.88 -21.27
N THR A 141 -7.01 -4.30 -22.46
CA THR A 141 -5.73 -3.80 -23.01
C THR A 141 -5.19 -2.57 -22.27
N GLY A 142 -6.03 -1.89 -21.47
CA GLY A 142 -5.61 -0.72 -20.69
C GLY A 142 -5.03 -1.03 -19.31
N VAL A 143 -4.79 -2.31 -19.00
CA VAL A 143 -4.05 -2.68 -17.80
C VAL A 143 -2.58 -2.28 -18.00
N ARG A 144 -2.03 -1.52 -17.04
CA ARG A 144 -0.63 -1.02 -17.07
C ARG A 144 0.42 -2.12 -17.27
N ALA A 145 0.12 -3.35 -16.88
CA ALA A 145 0.99 -4.51 -17.11
C ALA A 145 1.23 -4.80 -18.61
N TYR A 146 0.27 -4.47 -19.47
CA TYR A 146 0.35 -4.72 -20.91
C TYR A 146 0.96 -3.55 -21.68
N GLU A 147 1.03 -2.33 -21.12
CA GLU A 147 1.56 -1.14 -21.79
C GLU A 147 3.02 -1.30 -22.27
N LYS A 148 3.82 -2.10 -21.56
CA LYS A 148 5.24 -2.30 -21.86
C LYS A 148 5.53 -3.64 -22.53
N ILE A 149 4.49 -4.42 -22.85
CA ILE A 149 4.69 -5.71 -23.53
C ILE A 149 4.86 -5.43 -25.01
N VAL A 150 6.08 -5.62 -25.50
CA VAL A 150 6.40 -5.60 -26.92
C VAL A 150 6.34 -7.04 -27.43
N VAL A 151 5.46 -7.30 -28.40
CA VAL A 151 5.35 -8.60 -29.06
C VAL A 151 6.08 -8.54 -30.39
N GLY A 152 7.07 -9.40 -30.59
CA GLY A 152 7.88 -9.49 -31.81
C GLY A 152 8.04 -10.92 -32.28
N SER A 153 8.54 -11.11 -33.50
CA SER A 153 8.82 -12.44 -34.02
C SER A 153 10.05 -13.06 -33.34
N MET A 154 10.01 -14.37 -33.07
CA MET A 154 11.10 -15.06 -32.37
C MET A 154 12.41 -15.01 -33.17
N GLU A 155 12.34 -15.08 -34.49
CA GLU A 155 13.50 -14.99 -35.38
C GLU A 155 14.18 -13.61 -35.32
N GLU A 156 13.40 -12.54 -35.25
CA GLU A 156 13.91 -11.17 -35.20
C GLU A 156 14.51 -10.84 -33.83
N TYR A 157 13.90 -11.38 -32.75
CA TYR A 157 14.48 -11.34 -31.42
C TYR A 157 15.84 -12.08 -31.34
N GLN A 158 15.93 -13.26 -31.95
CA GLN A 158 17.18 -14.02 -31.99
C GLN A 158 18.28 -13.29 -32.79
N ARG A 159 17.94 -12.66 -33.92
CA ARG A 159 18.90 -11.83 -34.68
C ARG A 159 19.39 -10.61 -33.89
N LEU A 160 18.50 -9.93 -33.18
CA LEU A 160 18.84 -8.79 -32.33
C LEU A 160 19.70 -9.20 -31.13
N MET A 161 19.43 -10.36 -30.52
CA MET A 161 20.24 -10.90 -29.42
C MET A 161 21.63 -11.35 -29.90
N ALA A 162 21.70 -12.06 -31.04
CA ALA A 162 22.97 -12.52 -31.61
C ALA A 162 23.88 -11.35 -32.00
N SER A 163 23.34 -10.32 -32.66
CA SER A 163 24.10 -9.11 -32.96
C SER A 163 24.58 -8.39 -31.69
N LYS A 164 23.75 -8.35 -30.62
CA LYS A 164 24.15 -7.74 -29.35
C LYS A 164 25.29 -8.51 -28.65
N GLU A 165 25.25 -9.84 -28.67
CA GLU A 165 26.32 -10.69 -28.12
C GLU A 165 27.62 -10.54 -28.91
N GLU A 166 27.56 -10.43 -30.24
CA GLU A 166 28.71 -10.13 -31.10
C GLU A 166 29.34 -8.76 -30.77
N PHE A 167 28.52 -7.72 -30.56
CA PHE A 167 29.01 -6.40 -30.14
C PHE A 167 29.66 -6.42 -28.74
N GLU A 168 29.07 -7.12 -27.76
CA GLU A 168 29.65 -7.22 -26.40
C GLU A 168 30.95 -8.06 -26.37
N THR A 169 31.05 -9.07 -27.24
CA THR A 169 32.31 -9.83 -27.38
C THR A 169 33.38 -9.03 -28.09
N GLU A 170 33.06 -8.25 -29.13
CA GLU A 170 34.04 -7.35 -29.76
C GLU A 170 34.54 -6.26 -28.80
N GLU A 171 33.67 -5.69 -27.97
CA GLU A 171 34.04 -4.63 -27.01
C GLU A 171 34.93 -5.17 -25.88
N SER A 172 34.70 -6.40 -25.42
CA SER A 172 35.58 -7.05 -24.43
C SER A 172 36.96 -7.43 -24.98
N VAL A 173 37.06 -7.77 -26.27
CA VAL A 173 38.34 -8.09 -26.95
C VAL A 173 39.17 -6.83 -27.24
N ILE A 174 38.56 -5.65 -27.31
CA ILE A 174 39.24 -4.37 -27.54
C ILE A 174 39.81 -3.75 -26.24
N LEU A 175 39.32 -4.20 -25.07
CA LEU A 175 39.72 -3.71 -23.74
C LEU A 175 40.82 -4.53 -23.05
N ASP A 176 41.24 -5.66 -23.63
CA ASP A 176 42.42 -6.46 -23.25
C ASP A 176 43.64 -6.13 -24.14
#